data_AF-A0A497PTZ3-F1
#
_entry.id   AF-A0A497PTZ3-F1
#
_cell.length_a   1.000
_cell.length_b   1.000
_cell.length_c   1.000
_cell.angle_alpha   90.00
_cell.angle_beta   90.00
_cell.angle_gamma   90.00
#
_symmetry.space_group_name_H-M   'P 1'
#
loop_
_entity.id
_entity.type
_entity.pdbx_description
1 polymer ?
#
loop_
_entity_poly.entity_id
_entity_poly.type
_entity_poly.pdbx_seq_one_letter_code
_entity_poly.pdbx_strand_id
1 'polypeptide(L)'
;LGPQVKSMNRLSHMMFALSLFLGLYSLIFGYSVWASSLGQLRELLMYYFVGGAALTIISVPLLYWKAPHKEEDRTTSNRGAVSAIAFITFCVGSLGGSAIYLWTLGIPIIGNLSITMGALITITGALVPDWDIILLGISKHRNVIFHSALLPILITLVTLVNVGLTIVTNYSFKVGAGLEYYIVALFLLGYASHLYLDIFPSHASPLEILWRAHDPHSKAPTGLKPLGPIKISKRAARGWLVTNASILVVVALALMSLYFYNLLSVTPGP
;
A
#
# COMPACT_ATOMS: atom_id res chain seq x y z
N LEU A 1 -28.16 -4.86 20.95
CA LEU A 1 -27.06 -4.21 20.20
C LEU A 1 -27.39 -4.40 18.71
N GLY A 2 -27.75 -3.30 18.03
CA GLY A 2 -28.33 -3.34 16.68
C GLY A 2 -27.37 -3.77 15.57
N PRO A 3 -27.86 -3.92 14.33
CA PRO A 3 -27.13 -4.53 13.21
C PRO A 3 -26.01 -3.65 12.61
N GLN A 4 -25.67 -2.51 13.22
CA GLN A 4 -24.70 -1.54 12.70
C GLN A 4 -23.26 -1.74 13.21
N VAL A 5 -22.89 -2.93 13.69
CA VAL A 5 -21.48 -3.24 13.98
C VAL A 5 -20.81 -3.76 12.70
N LYS A 6 -20.44 -2.80 11.86
CA LYS A 6 -19.11 -2.73 11.25
C LYS A 6 -18.66 -3.98 10.49
N SER A 7 -19.23 -4.21 9.31
CA SER A 7 -18.35 -4.70 8.23
C SER A 7 -17.41 -3.54 7.90
N MET A 8 -16.12 -3.65 8.26
CA MET A 8 -15.10 -2.82 7.63
C MET A 8 -15.30 -2.97 6.13
N ASN A 9 -15.60 -1.87 5.44
CA ASN A 9 -15.82 -1.93 4.01
C ASN A 9 -14.50 -2.38 3.39
N ARG A 10 -14.43 -3.63 2.92
CA ARG A 10 -13.26 -4.21 2.26
C ARG A 10 -12.78 -3.31 1.12
N LEU A 11 -13.71 -2.58 0.50
CA LEU A 11 -13.43 -1.54 -0.48
C LEU A 11 -12.51 -0.44 0.08
N SER A 12 -12.77 0.12 1.26
CA SER A 12 -11.90 1.16 1.85
C SER A 12 -10.48 0.66 2.07
N HIS A 13 -10.32 -0.63 2.41
CA HIS A 13 -9.01 -1.28 2.56
C HIS A 13 -8.30 -1.45 1.23
N MET A 14 -9.00 -1.99 0.24
CA MET A 14 -8.49 -2.13 -1.12
C MET A 14 -8.12 -0.77 -1.72
N MET A 15 -8.92 0.27 -1.49
CA MET A 15 -8.69 1.60 -2.04
C MET A 15 -7.48 2.30 -1.40
N PHE A 16 -7.31 2.22 -0.09
CA PHE A 16 -6.13 2.79 0.57
C PHE A 16 -4.84 2.03 0.18
N ALA A 17 -4.91 0.70 0.13
CA ALA A 17 -3.82 -0.14 -0.34
C ALA A 17 -3.45 0.19 -1.80
N LEU A 18 -4.45 0.39 -2.67
CA LEU A 18 -4.27 0.80 -4.05
C LEU A 18 -3.63 2.19 -4.14
N SER A 19 -4.03 3.15 -3.31
CA SER A 19 -3.41 4.47 -3.31
C SER A 19 -1.96 4.46 -2.81
N LEU A 20 -1.64 3.64 -1.80
CA LEU A 20 -0.25 3.42 -1.37
C LEU A 20 0.57 2.75 -2.48
N PHE A 21 -0.01 1.76 -3.17
CA PHE A 21 0.61 1.17 -4.36
C PHE A 21 0.91 2.23 -5.42
N LEU A 22 -0.06 3.05 -5.78
CA LEU A 22 0.10 4.07 -6.83
C LEU A 22 1.15 5.14 -6.47
N GLY A 23 1.18 5.58 -5.21
CA GLY A 23 2.20 6.51 -4.73
C GLY A 23 3.61 5.93 -4.82
N LEU A 24 3.78 4.63 -4.56
CA LEU A 24 5.09 3.99 -4.61
C LEU A 24 5.49 3.56 -6.01
N TYR A 25 4.53 3.11 -6.81
CA TYR A 25 4.75 2.80 -8.21
C TYR A 25 5.18 4.05 -8.98
N SER A 26 4.73 5.25 -8.57
CA SER A 26 5.24 6.52 -9.12
C SER A 26 6.73 6.77 -8.85
N LEU A 27 7.33 6.14 -7.83
CA LEU A 27 8.79 6.21 -7.59
C LEU A 27 9.58 5.49 -8.68
N ILE A 28 9.01 4.45 -9.30
CA ILE A 28 9.63 3.80 -10.48
C ILE A 28 9.72 4.79 -11.65
N PHE A 29 8.69 5.59 -11.86
CA PHE A 29 8.69 6.63 -12.89
C PHE A 29 9.68 7.74 -12.56
N GLY A 30 9.68 8.22 -11.30
CA GLY A 30 10.68 9.16 -10.79
C GLY A 30 12.11 8.69 -11.00
N TYR A 31 12.36 7.41 -10.70
CA TYR A 31 13.65 6.76 -10.92
C TYR A 31 14.01 6.66 -12.40
N SER A 32 13.07 6.27 -13.27
CA SER A 32 13.30 6.17 -14.72
C SER A 32 13.72 7.53 -15.30
N VAL A 33 13.10 8.62 -14.85
CA VAL A 33 13.48 9.98 -15.24
C VAL A 33 14.82 10.37 -14.65
N TRP A 34 15.05 10.15 -13.35
CA TRP A 34 16.31 10.48 -12.69
C TRP A 34 17.52 9.80 -13.34
N ALA A 35 17.38 8.51 -13.68
CA ALA A 35 18.40 7.75 -14.38
C ALA A 35 18.66 8.27 -15.81
N SER A 36 17.69 8.91 -16.45
CA SER A 36 17.84 9.49 -17.79
C SER A 36 18.42 10.91 -17.77
N SER A 37 17.99 11.77 -16.84
CA SER A 37 18.49 13.14 -16.66
C SER A 37 17.91 13.76 -15.38
N LEU A 38 18.79 14.21 -14.47
CA LEU A 38 18.42 14.91 -13.22
C LEU A 38 17.53 16.16 -13.45
N GLY A 39 17.70 16.84 -14.60
CA GLY A 39 16.97 18.08 -14.92
C GLY A 39 15.48 17.88 -15.22
N GLN A 40 15.08 16.65 -15.54
CA GLN A 40 13.73 16.33 -16.01
C GLN A 40 12.74 15.98 -14.89
N LEU A 41 13.20 15.89 -13.64
CA LEU A 41 12.34 15.55 -12.50
C LEU A 41 11.24 16.59 -12.27
N ARG A 42 11.53 17.88 -12.50
CA ARG A 42 10.54 18.96 -12.37
C ARG A 42 9.40 18.80 -13.38
N GLU A 43 9.72 18.42 -14.61
CA GLU A 43 8.74 18.22 -15.67
C GLU A 43 7.87 17.00 -15.38
N LEU A 44 8.47 15.88 -14.94
CA LEU A 44 7.72 14.72 -14.46
C LEU A 44 6.73 15.11 -13.35
N LEU A 45 7.16 15.90 -12.36
CA LEU A 45 6.28 16.33 -11.28
C LEU A 45 5.08 17.13 -11.82
N MET A 46 5.27 17.99 -12.82
CA MET A 46 4.13 18.68 -13.47
C MET A 46 3.17 17.67 -14.08
N TYR A 47 3.65 16.70 -14.86
CA TYR A 47 2.79 15.67 -15.46
C TYR A 47 2.08 14.81 -14.40
N TYR A 48 2.78 14.46 -13.32
CA TYR A 48 2.21 13.74 -12.16
C TYR A 48 1.07 14.54 -11.51
N PHE A 49 1.28 15.82 -11.21
CA PHE A 49 0.26 16.66 -10.58
C PHE A 49 -0.90 16.99 -11.53
N VAL A 50 -0.62 17.32 -12.79
CA VAL A 50 -1.64 17.63 -13.81
C VAL A 50 -2.48 16.41 -14.12
N GLY A 51 -1.86 15.23 -14.31
CA GLY A 51 -2.58 13.98 -14.53
C GLY A 51 -3.50 13.65 -13.36
N GLY A 52 -3.01 13.78 -12.13
CA GLY A 52 -3.81 13.57 -10.92
C GLY A 52 -4.98 14.53 -10.84
N ALA A 53 -4.73 15.83 -10.98
CA ALA A 53 -5.77 16.86 -10.94
C ALA A 53 -6.83 16.67 -12.03
N ALA A 54 -6.41 16.41 -13.28
CA ALA A 54 -7.31 16.20 -14.41
C ALA A 54 -8.25 15.00 -14.17
N LEU A 55 -7.71 13.85 -13.74
CA LEU A 55 -8.53 12.67 -13.51
C LEU A 55 -9.45 12.85 -12.30
N THR A 56 -9.00 13.52 -11.24
CA THR A 56 -9.84 13.86 -10.08
C THR A 56 -11.01 14.76 -10.49
N ILE A 57 -10.75 15.85 -11.24
CA ILE A 57 -11.78 16.80 -11.68
C ILE A 57 -12.83 16.12 -12.56
N ILE A 58 -12.44 15.17 -13.42
CA ILE A 58 -13.35 14.46 -14.31
C ILE A 58 -14.09 13.34 -13.56
N SER A 59 -13.36 12.49 -12.85
CA SER A 59 -13.89 11.21 -12.36
C SER A 59 -14.67 11.37 -11.06
N VAL A 60 -14.25 12.24 -10.14
CA VAL A 60 -14.94 12.40 -8.85
C VAL A 60 -16.39 12.85 -9.05
N PRO A 61 -16.71 13.88 -9.87
CA PRO A 61 -18.09 14.27 -10.12
C PRO A 61 -18.91 13.16 -10.79
N LEU A 62 -18.34 12.46 -11.78
CA LEU A 62 -19.01 11.36 -12.48
C LEU A 62 -19.33 10.18 -11.56
N LEU A 63 -18.36 9.76 -10.74
CA LEU A 63 -18.51 8.67 -9.79
C LEU A 63 -19.49 9.04 -8.66
N TYR A 64 -19.44 10.30 -8.22
CA TYR A 64 -20.40 10.82 -7.25
C TYR A 64 -21.82 10.83 -7.81
N TRP A 65 -22.01 11.31 -9.04
CA TRP A 65 -23.33 11.40 -9.68
C TRP A 65 -23.92 10.03 -10.04
N LYS A 66 -23.09 9.08 -10.50
CA LYS A 66 -23.50 7.71 -10.81
C LYS A 66 -23.70 6.82 -9.58
N ALA A 67 -23.31 7.25 -8.39
CA ALA A 67 -23.56 6.47 -7.19
C ALA A 67 -25.09 6.27 -7.03
N PRO A 68 -25.59 5.04 -6.84
CA PRO A 68 -27.03 4.79 -6.75
C PRO A 68 -27.60 5.56 -5.55
N HIS A 69 -28.50 6.52 -5.81
CA HIS A 69 -28.95 7.55 -4.85
C HIS A 69 -30.09 7.13 -3.89
N LYS A 70 -30.51 5.86 -3.88
CA LYS A 70 -31.57 5.36 -2.99
C LYS A 70 -31.00 4.51 -1.83
N GLU A 71 -31.43 4.84 -0.60
CA GLU A 71 -31.18 4.17 0.69
C GLU A 71 -30.02 4.67 1.57
N GLU A 72 -30.29 4.66 2.88
CA GLU A 72 -29.74 5.52 3.96
C GLU A 72 -28.34 5.13 4.48
N ASP A 73 -27.75 4.02 4.04
CA ASP A 73 -26.44 3.54 4.53
C ASP A 73 -25.30 3.81 3.54
N ARG A 74 -25.15 5.05 3.09
CA ARG A 74 -24.18 5.38 2.04
C ARG A 74 -22.75 5.62 2.51
N THR A 75 -21.87 4.77 2.00
CA THR A 75 -20.42 4.98 1.93
C THR A 75 -19.99 5.96 0.83
N THR A 76 -20.89 6.67 0.14
CA THR A 76 -20.55 7.65 -0.94
C THR A 76 -21.15 9.06 -0.78
N SER A 77 -22.12 9.26 0.12
CA SER A 77 -22.63 10.61 0.48
C SER A 77 -21.89 11.23 1.68
N ASN A 78 -21.06 10.45 2.37
CA ASN A 78 -20.21 10.92 3.45
C ASN A 78 -19.03 11.70 2.86
N ARG A 79 -18.70 12.88 3.42
CA ARG A 79 -17.51 13.67 3.05
C ARG A 79 -16.25 12.79 3.00
N GLY A 80 -16.14 11.80 3.88
CA GLY A 80 -15.02 10.85 3.91
C GLY A 80 -14.88 9.98 2.66
N ALA A 81 -15.99 9.66 2.01
CA ALA A 81 -16.02 8.89 0.77
C ALA A 81 -15.57 9.69 -0.45
N VAL A 82 -16.05 10.93 -0.55
CA VAL A 82 -15.65 11.85 -1.62
C VAL A 82 -14.15 12.09 -1.55
N SER A 83 -13.58 12.27 -0.35
CA SER A 83 -12.13 12.37 -0.19
C SER A 83 -11.38 11.10 -0.54
N ALA A 84 -11.95 9.91 -0.28
CA ALA A 84 -11.33 8.66 -0.70
C ALA A 84 -11.31 8.54 -2.23
N ILE A 85 -12.45 8.77 -2.90
CA ILE A 85 -12.58 8.77 -4.36
C ILE A 85 -11.63 9.81 -4.98
N ALA A 86 -11.55 11.01 -4.40
CA ALA A 86 -10.62 12.05 -4.85
C ALA A 86 -9.16 11.60 -4.75
N PHE A 87 -8.77 10.98 -3.64
CA PHE A 87 -7.42 10.48 -3.45
C PHE A 87 -7.05 9.36 -4.45
N ILE A 88 -7.94 8.40 -4.66
CA ILE A 88 -7.73 7.29 -5.61
C ILE A 88 -7.61 7.82 -7.03
N THR A 89 -8.57 8.64 -7.45
CA THR A 89 -8.58 9.22 -8.80
C THR A 89 -7.36 10.11 -9.03
N PHE A 90 -6.90 10.83 -8.00
CA PHE A 90 -5.65 11.59 -8.07
C PHE A 90 -4.46 10.64 -8.31
N CYS A 91 -4.32 9.59 -7.50
CA CYS A 91 -3.23 8.63 -7.64
C CYS A 91 -3.21 7.93 -9.01
N VAL A 92 -4.38 7.51 -9.53
CA VAL A 92 -4.49 6.87 -10.85
C VAL A 92 -4.16 7.87 -11.95
N GLY A 93 -4.64 9.11 -11.83
CA GLY A 93 -4.37 10.17 -12.80
C GLY A 93 -2.89 10.54 -12.83
N SER A 94 -2.26 10.61 -11.65
CA SER A 94 -0.84 10.89 -11.53
C SER A 94 0.02 9.79 -12.15
N LEU A 95 -0.36 8.52 -11.98
CA LEU A 95 0.28 7.41 -12.69
C LEU A 95 0.14 7.55 -14.21
N GLY A 96 -1.06 7.86 -14.70
CA GLY A 96 -1.31 8.09 -16.13
C GLY A 96 -0.48 9.26 -16.69
N GLY A 97 -0.41 10.37 -15.95
CA GLY A 97 0.40 11.54 -16.31
C GLY A 97 1.90 11.20 -16.41
N SER A 98 2.44 10.49 -15.42
CA SER A 98 3.82 10.00 -15.45
C SER A 98 4.11 9.06 -16.61
N ALA A 99 3.17 8.18 -16.96
CA ALA A 99 3.30 7.27 -18.10
C ALA A 99 3.29 8.02 -19.45
N ILE A 100 2.42 9.01 -19.60
CA ILE A 100 2.38 9.88 -20.80
C ILE A 100 3.71 10.64 -20.93
N TYR A 101 4.23 11.21 -19.85
CA TYR A 101 5.50 11.92 -19.87
C TYR A 101 6.65 11.04 -20.40
N LEU A 102 6.82 9.85 -19.81
CA LEU A 102 7.85 8.92 -20.25
C LEU A 102 7.67 8.51 -21.72
N TRP A 103 6.43 8.24 -22.15
CA TRP A 103 6.12 7.96 -23.55
C TRP A 103 6.57 9.10 -24.46
N THR A 104 6.19 10.34 -24.15
CA THR A 104 6.48 11.50 -25.01
C THR A 104 7.97 11.77 -25.16
N LEU A 105 8.77 11.42 -24.15
CA LEU A 105 10.23 11.59 -24.18
C LEU A 105 10.99 10.34 -24.65
N GLY A 106 10.29 9.25 -24.95
CA GLY A 106 10.92 7.97 -25.31
C GLY A 106 11.76 7.36 -24.19
N ILE A 107 11.51 7.75 -22.92
CA ILE A 107 12.24 7.24 -21.77
C ILE A 107 11.64 5.89 -21.39
N PRO A 108 12.41 4.78 -21.42
CA PRO A 108 11.88 3.48 -21.04
C PRO A 108 11.58 3.45 -19.54
N ILE A 109 10.49 2.77 -19.16
CA ILE A 109 10.21 2.49 -17.75
C ILE A 109 11.23 1.48 -17.24
N ILE A 110 12.07 1.89 -16.31
CA ILE A 110 13.09 1.05 -15.70
C ILE A 110 12.48 0.32 -14.50
N GLY A 111 12.13 -0.94 -14.69
CA GLY A 111 11.54 -1.79 -13.65
C GLY A 111 10.60 -2.82 -14.27
N ASN A 112 10.81 -4.12 -13.98
CA ASN A 112 10.18 -5.21 -14.73
C ASN A 112 8.86 -5.73 -14.12
N LEU A 113 8.27 -5.02 -13.15
CA LEU A 113 6.99 -5.43 -12.56
C LEU A 113 5.84 -4.72 -13.27
N SER A 114 4.97 -5.50 -13.90
CA SER A 114 3.69 -5.02 -14.40
C SER A 114 2.92 -4.24 -13.32
N ILE A 115 2.41 -3.05 -13.68
CA ILE A 115 1.56 -2.22 -12.80
C ILE A 115 0.44 -3.06 -12.20
N THR A 116 -0.19 -3.89 -13.04
CA THR A 116 -1.30 -4.76 -12.65
C THR A 116 -0.86 -5.78 -11.61
N MET A 117 0.31 -6.40 -11.77
CA MET A 117 0.80 -7.36 -10.78
C MET A 117 1.19 -6.69 -9.48
N GLY A 118 1.82 -5.51 -9.52
CA GLY A 118 2.11 -4.75 -8.32
C GLY A 118 0.83 -4.39 -7.54
N ALA A 119 -0.21 -3.92 -8.24
CA ALA A 119 -1.49 -3.59 -7.63
C ALA A 119 -2.14 -4.82 -6.98
N LEU A 120 -2.14 -5.96 -7.69
CA LEU A 120 -2.67 -7.23 -7.17
C LEU A 120 -1.92 -7.69 -5.92
N ILE A 121 -0.59 -7.58 -5.89
CA ILE A 121 0.23 -7.97 -4.73
C ILE A 121 -0.09 -7.09 -3.52
N THR A 122 -0.16 -5.76 -3.71
CA THR A 122 -0.48 -4.83 -2.61
C THR A 122 -1.91 -5.01 -2.12
N ILE A 123 -2.88 -5.20 -3.01
CA ILE A 123 -4.27 -5.52 -2.62
C ILE A 123 -4.31 -6.83 -1.84
N THR A 124 -3.62 -7.86 -2.33
CA THR A 124 -3.55 -9.16 -1.64
C THR A 124 -2.99 -8.98 -0.24
N GLY A 125 -1.87 -8.27 -0.08
CA GLY A 125 -1.28 -7.96 1.23
C GLY A 125 -2.25 -7.26 2.17
N ALA A 126 -3.10 -6.36 1.67
CA ALA A 126 -4.11 -5.67 2.47
C ALA A 126 -5.31 -6.54 2.88
N LEU A 127 -5.51 -7.70 2.24
CA LEU A 127 -6.59 -8.63 2.56
C LEU A 127 -6.14 -9.78 3.46
N VAL A 128 -4.85 -10.16 3.44
CA VAL A 128 -4.32 -11.27 4.24
C VAL A 128 -4.66 -11.16 5.74
N PRO A 129 -4.58 -9.99 6.40
CA PRO A 129 -4.90 -9.88 7.83
C PRO A 129 -6.33 -10.30 8.19
N ASP A 130 -7.24 -10.24 7.21
CA ASP A 130 -8.66 -10.58 7.33
C ASP A 130 -8.99 -12.00 6.90
N TRP A 131 -8.02 -12.77 6.41
CA TRP A 131 -8.27 -14.14 6.01
C TRP A 131 -8.50 -15.03 7.21
N ASP A 132 -9.70 -15.60 7.27
CA ASP A 132 -10.00 -16.69 8.18
C ASP A 132 -9.25 -17.93 7.71
N ILE A 133 -8.29 -18.41 8.53
CA ILE A 133 -7.62 -19.68 8.25
C ILE A 133 -8.43 -20.79 8.89
N ILE A 134 -9.37 -21.31 8.10
CA ILE A 134 -10.27 -22.42 8.46
C ILE A 134 -9.47 -23.62 8.97
N LEU A 135 -8.34 -23.94 8.33
CA LEU A 135 -7.42 -25.03 8.70
C LEU A 135 -6.78 -24.88 10.09
N LEU A 136 -6.61 -23.66 10.59
CA LEU A 136 -6.04 -23.39 11.92
C LEU A 136 -7.13 -23.16 12.97
N GLY A 137 -8.42 -23.30 12.61
CA GLY A 137 -9.54 -22.98 13.49
C GLY A 137 -9.63 -21.49 13.84
N ILE A 138 -8.94 -20.62 13.08
CA ILE A 138 -8.90 -19.16 13.31
C ILE A 138 -10.01 -18.52 12.47
N SER A 139 -11.23 -18.49 12.99
CA SER A 139 -12.42 -17.87 12.37
C SER A 139 -12.65 -16.41 12.78
N LYS A 140 -11.56 -15.66 13.01
CA LYS A 140 -11.62 -14.46 13.83
C LYS A 140 -10.79 -13.33 13.24
N HIS A 141 -11.45 -12.51 12.41
CA HIS A 141 -11.10 -11.12 12.11
C HIS A 141 -10.55 -10.43 13.37
N ARG A 142 -9.36 -9.83 13.25
CA ARG A 142 -8.61 -9.08 14.29
C ARG A 142 -7.92 -9.89 15.40
N ASN A 143 -7.08 -10.87 15.04
CA ASN A 143 -6.26 -11.63 16.02
C ASN A 143 -4.84 -11.05 16.18
N VAL A 144 -4.16 -11.38 17.28
CA VAL A 144 -2.80 -10.83 17.56
C VAL A 144 -1.75 -11.24 16.53
N ILE A 145 -1.83 -12.43 15.92
CA ILE A 145 -0.83 -12.91 14.93
C ILE A 145 -0.97 -12.17 13.59
N PHE A 146 -2.14 -12.22 12.96
CA PHE A 146 -2.42 -11.59 11.68
C PHE A 146 -2.43 -10.06 11.78
N HIS A 147 -2.58 -9.51 12.99
CA HIS A 147 -2.43 -8.08 13.22
C HIS A 147 -1.08 -7.75 13.87
N SER A 148 -0.03 -8.50 13.51
CA SER A 148 1.36 -8.23 13.85
C SER A 148 2.25 -8.28 12.62
N ALA A 149 3.50 -7.86 12.79
CA ALA A 149 4.54 -7.94 11.79
C ALA A 149 5.15 -9.36 11.67
N LEU A 150 4.74 -10.32 12.50
CA LEU A 150 5.34 -11.66 12.56
C LEU A 150 5.30 -12.38 11.21
N LEU A 151 4.10 -12.53 10.62
CA LEU A 151 3.91 -13.24 9.36
C LEU A 151 4.60 -12.49 8.19
N PRO A 152 4.43 -11.16 8.03
CA PRO A 152 5.14 -10.43 6.99
C PRO A 152 6.67 -10.46 7.13
N ILE A 153 7.20 -10.42 8.36
CA ILE A 153 8.65 -10.57 8.61
C ILE A 153 9.12 -11.98 8.22
N LEU A 154 8.35 -13.02 8.53
CA LEU A 154 8.70 -14.39 8.10
C LEU A 154 8.80 -14.49 6.58
N ILE A 155 7.84 -13.91 5.84
CA ILE A 155 7.88 -13.83 4.37
C ILE A 155 9.15 -13.10 3.92
N THR A 156 9.47 -11.98 4.57
CA THR A 156 10.69 -11.20 4.28
C THR A 156 11.95 -12.04 4.48
N LEU A 157 12.06 -12.78 5.58
CA LEU A 157 13.21 -13.63 5.87
C LEU A 157 13.38 -14.72 4.82
N VAL A 158 12.30 -15.37 4.39
CA VAL A 158 12.35 -16.38 3.31
C VAL A 158 12.85 -15.75 2.00
N THR A 159 12.40 -14.55 1.67
CA THR A 159 12.92 -13.80 0.51
C THR A 159 14.41 -13.48 0.64
N LEU A 160 14.86 -13.02 1.81
CA LEU A 160 16.29 -12.76 2.03
C LEU A 160 17.14 -14.03 1.87
N VAL A 161 16.64 -15.18 2.36
CA VAL A 161 17.30 -16.48 2.16
C VAL A 161 17.36 -16.85 0.68
N ASN A 162 16.25 -16.72 -0.04
CA ASN A 162 16.20 -17.08 -1.46
C ASN A 162 17.12 -16.21 -2.33
N VAL A 163 17.12 -14.89 -2.10
CA VAL A 163 18.04 -13.98 -2.79
C VAL A 163 19.49 -14.26 -2.38
N GLY A 164 19.76 -14.50 -1.10
CA GLY A 164 21.09 -14.86 -0.61
C GLY A 164 21.64 -16.14 -1.27
N LEU A 165 20.83 -17.20 -1.36
CA LEU A 165 21.18 -18.43 -2.06
C LEU A 165 21.47 -18.17 -3.54
N THR A 166 20.63 -17.40 -4.22
CA THR A 166 20.79 -17.05 -5.63
C THR A 166 22.12 -16.31 -5.88
N ILE A 167 22.47 -15.35 -5.02
CA ILE A 167 23.75 -14.60 -5.11
C ILE A 167 24.93 -15.55 -4.93
N VAL A 168 24.88 -16.43 -3.92
CA VAL A 168 25.95 -17.39 -3.62
C VAL A 168 26.13 -18.38 -4.77
N THR A 169 25.05 -18.93 -5.32
CA THR A 169 25.10 -19.94 -6.39
C THR A 169 25.58 -19.34 -7.71
N ASN A 170 25.18 -18.11 -8.04
CA ASN A 170 25.51 -17.48 -9.32
C ASN A 170 26.73 -16.55 -9.26
N TYR A 171 27.39 -16.43 -8.10
CA TYR A 171 28.54 -15.52 -7.86
C TYR A 171 28.36 -14.10 -8.38
N SER A 172 27.11 -13.64 -8.40
CA SER A 172 26.77 -12.39 -9.04
C SER A 172 25.71 -11.68 -8.21
N PHE A 173 26.09 -10.51 -7.70
CA PHE A 173 25.14 -9.53 -7.18
C PHE A 173 24.23 -8.96 -8.29
N LYS A 174 24.56 -9.23 -9.58
CA LYS A 174 23.84 -8.72 -10.75
C LYS A 174 22.79 -9.68 -11.30
N VAL A 175 22.82 -10.97 -10.95
CA VAL A 175 21.84 -11.95 -11.44
C VAL A 175 20.52 -11.74 -10.69
N GLY A 176 19.67 -10.87 -11.28
CA GLY A 176 18.34 -10.53 -10.80
C GLY A 176 18.35 -9.39 -9.78
N ALA A 177 18.26 -8.13 -10.24
CA ALA A 177 17.90 -6.99 -9.39
C ALA A 177 16.57 -7.33 -8.69
N GLY A 178 16.67 -7.80 -7.44
CA GLY A 178 15.75 -8.78 -6.84
C GLY A 178 14.29 -8.37 -6.93
N LEU A 179 13.60 -8.82 -7.97
CA LEU A 179 12.16 -8.61 -8.15
C LEU A 179 11.39 -9.03 -6.91
N GLU A 180 11.91 -10.04 -6.20
CA GLU A 180 11.38 -10.51 -4.93
C GLU A 180 11.42 -9.45 -3.83
N TYR A 181 12.46 -8.61 -3.73
CA TYR A 181 12.48 -7.48 -2.81
C TYR A 181 11.34 -6.51 -3.11
N TYR A 182 11.11 -6.23 -4.39
CA TYR A 182 10.04 -5.34 -4.82
C TYR A 182 8.66 -5.95 -4.55
N ILE A 183 8.44 -7.22 -4.91
CA ILE A 183 7.21 -7.98 -4.63
C ILE A 183 6.91 -8.01 -3.13
N VAL A 184 7.90 -8.34 -2.31
CA VAL A 184 7.72 -8.41 -0.85
C VAL A 184 7.48 -7.02 -0.29
N ALA A 185 8.22 -5.99 -0.71
CA ALA A 185 7.93 -4.62 -0.29
C ALA A 185 6.46 -4.23 -0.56
N LEU A 186 5.97 -4.49 -1.77
CA LEU A 186 4.57 -4.22 -2.15
C LEU A 186 3.56 -4.99 -1.29
N PHE A 187 3.86 -6.25 -0.96
CA PHE A 187 3.05 -7.05 -0.05
C PHE A 187 3.04 -6.47 1.38
N LEU A 188 4.23 -6.15 1.92
CA LEU A 188 4.40 -5.57 3.26
C LEU A 188 3.62 -4.26 3.40
N LEU A 189 3.60 -3.45 2.35
CA LEU A 189 2.89 -2.17 2.32
C LEU A 189 1.37 -2.37 2.26
N GLY A 190 0.91 -3.33 1.47
CA GLY A 190 -0.49 -3.78 1.50
C GLY A 190 -0.90 -4.18 2.92
N TYR A 191 -0.08 -5.02 3.56
CA TYR A 191 -0.30 -5.48 4.92
C TYR A 191 -0.28 -4.32 5.94
N ALA A 192 0.72 -3.43 5.87
CA ALA A 192 0.82 -2.26 6.73
C ALA A 192 -0.40 -1.34 6.56
N SER A 193 -0.88 -1.17 5.33
CA SER A 193 -2.06 -0.37 5.02
C SER A 193 -3.29 -0.88 5.77
N HIS A 194 -3.46 -2.20 5.81
CA HIS A 194 -4.54 -2.82 6.57
C HIS A 194 -4.41 -2.53 8.06
N LEU A 195 -3.23 -2.73 8.64
CA LEU A 195 -3.01 -2.50 10.08
C LEU A 195 -3.25 -1.03 10.48
N TYR A 196 -2.86 -0.08 9.62
CA TYR A 196 -3.20 1.33 9.82
C TYR A 196 -4.69 1.58 9.68
N LEU A 197 -5.40 0.93 8.77
CA LEU A 197 -6.83 1.14 8.63
C LEU A 197 -7.65 0.56 9.77
N ASP A 198 -7.18 -0.53 10.33
CA ASP A 198 -7.86 -1.25 11.39
C ASP A 198 -7.89 -0.46 12.72
N ILE A 199 -7.10 0.61 12.87
CA ILE A 199 -7.22 1.55 13.99
C ILE A 199 -8.33 2.60 13.79
N PHE A 200 -8.98 2.67 12.61
CA PHE A 200 -9.96 3.69 12.27
C PHE A 200 -11.39 3.15 12.14
N PRO A 201 -12.40 4.02 12.35
CA PRO A 201 -13.76 3.71 11.94
C PRO A 201 -13.83 3.53 10.41
N SER A 202 -14.70 2.63 9.94
CA SER A 202 -14.87 2.30 8.51
C SER A 202 -15.24 3.48 7.58
N HIS A 203 -15.61 4.63 8.16
CA HIS A 203 -16.01 5.85 7.47
C HIS A 203 -14.93 6.94 7.44
N ALA A 204 -13.75 6.70 8.03
CA ALA A 204 -12.67 7.68 8.03
C ALA A 204 -12.04 7.84 6.64
N SER A 205 -11.76 9.09 6.25
CA SER A 205 -11.05 9.38 5.00
C SER A 205 -9.56 9.02 5.07
N PRO A 206 -8.86 8.76 3.94
CA PRO A 206 -7.41 8.51 3.94
C PRO A 206 -6.57 9.58 4.66
N LEU A 207 -6.96 10.86 4.59
CA LEU A 207 -6.29 11.94 5.30
C LEU A 207 -6.59 11.92 6.81
N GLU A 208 -7.83 11.62 7.18
CA GLU A 208 -8.23 11.46 8.58
C GLU A 208 -7.56 10.24 9.23
N ILE A 209 -7.36 9.17 8.45
CA ILE A 209 -6.56 7.99 8.80
C ILE A 209 -5.13 8.42 9.12
N LEU A 210 -4.45 9.17 8.24
CA LEU A 210 -3.09 9.64 8.51
C LEU A 210 -3.00 10.58 9.73
N TRP A 211 -3.94 11.52 9.87
CA TRP A 211 -3.98 12.44 11.00
C TRP A 211 -4.21 11.72 12.34
N ARG A 212 -5.25 10.88 12.41
CA ARG A 212 -5.57 10.13 13.63
C ARG A 212 -4.54 9.02 13.92
N ALA A 213 -3.73 8.59 12.94
CA ALA A 213 -2.60 7.70 13.19
C ALA A 213 -1.57 8.36 14.10
N HIS A 214 -1.38 9.67 13.95
CA HIS A 214 -0.44 10.49 14.71
C HIS A 214 -1.00 11.07 16.02
N ASP A 215 -2.32 11.13 16.22
CA ASP A 215 -2.94 11.67 17.44
C ASP A 215 -2.81 10.72 18.64
N PRO A 216 -2.02 11.00 19.69
CA PRO A 216 -1.80 10.08 20.82
C PRO A 216 -3.05 9.76 21.66
N HIS A 217 -4.13 10.54 21.54
CA HIS A 217 -5.35 10.35 22.35
C HIS A 217 -6.39 9.44 21.69
N SER A 218 -6.24 9.15 20.40
CA SER A 218 -7.12 8.23 19.66
C SER A 218 -7.01 6.78 20.15
N LYS A 219 -8.13 6.04 20.18
CA LYS A 219 -8.21 4.63 20.62
C LYS A 219 -8.71 3.75 19.49
N ALA A 220 -8.21 2.51 19.42
CA ALA A 220 -8.71 1.54 18.46
C ALA A 220 -10.21 1.26 18.70
N PRO A 221 -11.01 1.07 17.63
CA PRO A 221 -12.45 0.85 17.75
C PRO A 221 -12.79 -0.40 18.58
N THR A 222 -11.95 -1.44 18.50
CA THR A 222 -12.05 -2.69 19.25
C THR A 222 -10.67 -3.11 19.79
N GLY A 223 -10.62 -4.10 20.69
CA GLY A 223 -9.37 -4.76 21.09
C GLY A 223 -8.92 -5.81 20.08
N LEU A 224 -7.74 -6.40 20.29
CA LEU A 224 -7.30 -7.57 19.52
C LEU A 224 -7.78 -8.84 20.22
N LYS A 225 -8.24 -9.82 19.45
CA LYS A 225 -8.61 -11.12 20.00
C LYS A 225 -7.35 -11.87 20.45
N PRO A 226 -7.34 -12.37 21.70
CA PRO A 226 -6.16 -13.01 22.25
C PRO A 226 -5.87 -14.35 21.57
N LEU A 227 -4.61 -14.76 21.61
CA LEU A 227 -4.18 -16.10 21.21
C LEU A 227 -3.41 -16.73 22.37
N GLY A 228 -4.00 -17.74 22.99
CA GLY A 228 -3.44 -18.38 24.18
C GLY A 228 -3.14 -17.35 25.29
N PRO A 229 -1.90 -17.28 25.80
CA PRO A 229 -1.53 -16.36 26.87
C PRO A 229 -1.34 -14.91 26.39
N ILE A 230 -1.22 -14.68 25.08
CA ILE A 230 -0.95 -13.34 24.54
C ILE A 230 -2.26 -12.56 24.42
N LYS A 231 -2.42 -11.54 25.29
CA LYS A 231 -3.59 -10.67 25.31
C LYS A 231 -3.17 -9.21 25.16
N ILE A 232 -3.65 -8.56 24.10
CA ILE A 232 -3.47 -7.12 23.90
C ILE A 232 -4.78 -6.42 24.26
N SER A 233 -4.73 -5.58 25.30
CA SER A 233 -5.91 -4.82 25.75
C SER A 233 -6.38 -3.83 24.69
N LYS A 234 -7.64 -3.38 24.77
CA LYS A 234 -8.18 -2.35 23.86
C LYS A 234 -7.38 -1.03 23.90
N ARG A 235 -6.77 -0.70 25.05
CA ARG A 235 -5.90 0.48 25.20
C ARG A 235 -4.56 0.30 24.48
N ALA A 236 -4.00 -0.91 24.51
CA ALA A 236 -2.72 -1.25 23.87
C ALA A 236 -2.86 -1.62 22.39
N ALA A 237 -4.06 -2.01 21.93
CA ALA A 237 -4.31 -2.51 20.57
C ALA A 237 -3.92 -1.50 19.49
N ARG A 238 -4.11 -0.19 19.72
CA ARG A 238 -3.69 0.83 18.76
C ARG A 238 -2.17 0.91 18.66
N GLY A 239 -1.47 1.04 19.79
CA GLY A 239 -0.01 1.08 19.81
C GLY A 239 0.57 -0.16 19.16
N TRP A 240 0.00 -1.33 19.43
CA TRP A 240 0.36 -2.58 18.77
C TRP A 240 0.22 -2.50 17.24
N LEU A 241 -0.96 -2.11 16.73
CA LEU A 241 -1.22 -2.03 15.29
C LEU A 241 -0.30 -1.02 14.59
N VAL A 242 -0.17 0.19 15.15
CA VAL A 242 0.68 1.25 14.61
C VAL A 242 2.14 0.85 14.62
N THR A 243 2.66 0.30 15.73
CA THR A 243 4.06 -0.13 15.81
C THR A 243 4.35 -1.22 14.78
N ASN A 244 3.47 -2.22 14.66
CA ASN A 244 3.66 -3.27 13.67
C ASN A 244 3.58 -2.71 12.24
N ALA A 245 2.58 -1.87 11.92
CA ALA A 245 2.47 -1.22 10.62
C ALA A 245 3.71 -0.40 10.26
N SER A 246 4.22 0.42 11.20
CA SER A 246 5.42 1.24 11.01
C SER A 246 6.67 0.39 10.78
N ILE A 247 6.83 -0.74 11.51
CA ILE A 247 7.91 -1.70 11.26
C ILE A 247 7.84 -2.21 9.83
N LEU A 248 6.65 -2.61 9.37
CA LEU A 248 6.45 -3.12 8.00
C LEU A 248 6.78 -2.07 6.94
N VAL A 249 6.40 -0.80 7.17
CA VAL A 249 6.76 0.31 6.27
C VAL A 249 8.27 0.48 6.20
N VAL A 250 8.98 0.50 7.35
CA VAL A 250 10.44 0.65 7.38
C VAL A 250 11.12 -0.50 6.63
N VAL A 251 10.69 -1.74 6.87
CA VAL A 251 11.23 -2.91 6.15
C VAL A 251 10.93 -2.82 4.66
N ALA A 252 9.72 -2.45 4.25
CA ALA A 252 9.38 -2.28 2.84
C ALA A 252 10.23 -1.20 2.16
N LEU A 253 10.48 -0.07 2.83
CA LEU A 253 11.36 0.99 2.32
C LEU A 253 12.81 0.50 2.18
N ALA A 254 13.30 -0.29 3.13
CA ALA A 254 14.64 -0.89 3.04
C ALA A 254 14.74 -1.86 1.86
N LEU A 255 13.78 -2.78 1.68
CA LEU A 255 13.72 -3.71 0.54
C LEU A 255 13.62 -2.98 -0.80
N MET A 256 12.82 -1.91 -0.86
CA MET A 256 12.69 -1.09 -2.07
C MET A 256 13.97 -0.30 -2.36
N SER A 257 14.66 0.18 -1.32
CA SER A 257 15.99 0.82 -1.47
C SER A 257 17.01 -0.17 -2.01
N LEU A 258 17.02 -1.42 -1.52
CA LEU A 258 17.88 -2.49 -2.05
C LEU A 258 17.53 -2.83 -3.50
N TYR A 259 16.24 -2.85 -3.85
CA TYR A 259 15.79 -3.03 -5.22
C TYR A 259 16.35 -1.94 -6.15
N PHE A 260 16.18 -0.66 -5.80
CA PHE A 260 16.68 0.46 -6.59
C PHE A 260 18.21 0.52 -6.64
N TYR A 261 18.90 0.23 -5.53
CA TYR A 261 20.36 0.12 -5.50
C TYR A 261 20.88 -0.94 -6.47
N ASN A 262 20.23 -2.11 -6.52
CA ASN A 262 20.61 -3.18 -7.43
C ASN A 262 20.22 -2.88 -8.89
N LEU A 263 19.16 -2.10 -9.14
CA LEU A 263 18.87 -1.60 -10.48
C LEU A 263 19.99 -0.69 -10.99
N LEU A 264 20.52 0.19 -10.13
CA LEU A 264 21.61 1.12 -10.48
C LEU A 264 22.93 0.42 -10.79
N SER A 265 23.21 -0.71 -10.16
CA SER A 265 24.46 -1.47 -10.37
C SER A 265 24.44 -2.37 -11.62
N VAL A 266 23.27 -2.54 -12.25
CA VAL A 266 23.07 -3.31 -13.48
C VAL A 266 23.11 -2.43 -14.74
N THR A 267 22.78 -1.15 -14.65
CA THR A 267 23.04 -0.20 -15.75
C THR A 267 24.55 -0.11 -16.00
N PRO A 268 25.04 -0.42 -17.22
CA PRO A 268 26.41 -0.10 -17.56
C PRO A 268 26.59 1.42 -17.38
N GLY A 269 27.72 1.82 -16.79
CA GLY A 269 28.08 3.24 -16.75
C GLY A 269 28.13 3.84 -18.17
N PRO A 270 28.19 5.18 -18.29
CA PRO A 270 28.43 5.81 -19.58
C PRO A 270 29.65 5.23 -20.29
#